data_AF-A0A9E3SM36-F1
#
_entry.id   AF-A0A9E3SM36-F1
#
_cell.length_a   1.000
_cell.length_b   1.000
_cell.length_c   1.000
_cell.angle_alpha   90.00
_cell.angle_beta   90.00
_cell.angle_gamma   90.00
#
_symmetry.space_group_name_H-M   'P 1'
#
loop_
_entity.id
_entity.type
_entity.pdbx_description
1 polymer ?
#
loop_
_entity_poly.entity_id
_entity_poly.type
_entity_poly.pdbx_seq_one_letter_code
_entity_poly.pdbx_strand_id
1 'polypeptide(L)' 'MSTIELRHIITEHLSQIDDPSFLNAIKTIVESKISSGMYELSEFQIDRINSARNDLKNGQLISHDELQHEINQWLEEK' A
#
# COMPACT_ATOMS: atom_id res chain seq x y z
N MET A 1 -1.16 -10.32 -23.99
CA MET A 1 -0.47 -9.67 -22.87
C MET A 1 -1.49 -8.85 -22.10
N SER A 2 -1.68 -9.12 -20.82
CA SER A 2 -2.63 -8.42 -19.95
C SER A 2 -2.05 -7.08 -19.46
N THR A 3 -2.91 -6.19 -18.98
CA THR A 3 -2.50 -4.93 -18.33
C THR A 3 -1.57 -5.18 -17.14
N ILE A 4 -1.72 -6.30 -16.45
CA ILE A 4 -0.89 -6.70 -15.31
C ILE A 4 0.52 -7.07 -15.80
N GLU A 5 0.61 -7.90 -16.84
CA GLU A 5 1.88 -8.31 -17.44
C GLU A 5 2.65 -7.09 -17.99
N LEU A 6 1.96 -6.17 -18.68
CA LEU A 6 2.56 -4.93 -19.17
C LEU A 6 3.12 -4.07 -18.05
N ARG A 7 2.40 -3.92 -16.94
CA ARG A 7 2.87 -3.14 -15.79
C ARG A 7 4.13 -3.74 -15.19
N HIS A 8 4.16 -5.06 -15.03
CA HIS A 8 5.31 -5.77 -14.46
C HIS A 8 6.58 -5.56 -15.30
N ILE A 9 6.49 -5.75 -16.62
CA ILE A 9 7.60 -5.55 -17.55
C ILE A 9 8.12 -4.11 -17.51
N ILE A 10 7.22 -3.12 -17.47
CA ILE A 10 7.61 -1.71 -17.37
C ILE A 10 8.37 -1.46 -16.07
N THR A 11 7.89 -1.95 -14.93
CA THR A 11 8.57 -1.79 -13.64
C THR A 11 9.95 -2.45 -13.62
N GLU A 12 10.07 -3.65 -14.18
CA GLU A 12 11.35 -4.36 -14.29
C GLU A 12 12.37 -3.55 -15.11
N HIS A 13 11.99 -3.08 -16.31
CA HIS A 13 12.88 -2.27 -17.13
C HIS A 13 13.28 -0.95 -16.46
N LEU A 14 12.34 -0.26 -15.80
CA LEU A 14 12.66 0.98 -15.08
C LEU A 14 13.65 0.76 -13.94
N SER A 15 13.66 -0.42 -13.31
CA SER A 15 14.58 -0.75 -12.21
C SER A 15 16.05 -0.89 -12.65
N GLN A 16 16.29 -1.05 -13.95
CA GLN A 16 17.63 -1.23 -14.53
C GLN A 16 18.23 0.07 -15.09
N ILE A 17 17.51 1.20 -14.99
CA ILE A 17 17.94 2.47 -15.54
C ILE A 17 18.59 3.32 -14.46
N ASP A 18 19.85 3.69 -14.68
CA ASP A 18 20.61 4.54 -13.76
C ASP A 18 20.55 6.05 -14.11
N ASP A 19 20.01 6.43 -15.28
CA ASP A 19 19.94 7.83 -15.74
C ASP A 19 18.81 8.60 -15.02
N PRO A 20 19.14 9.54 -14.10
CA PRO A 20 18.12 10.28 -13.35
C PRO A 20 17.33 11.26 -14.21
N SER A 21 17.92 11.77 -15.30
CA SER A 21 17.24 12.71 -16.20
C SER A 21 16.14 11.99 -16.97
N PHE A 22 16.43 10.78 -17.44
CA PHE A 22 15.46 9.93 -18.11
C PHE A 22 14.34 9.48 -17.18
N LEU A 23 14.67 9.03 -15.96
CA LEU A 23 13.67 8.65 -14.96
C LEU A 23 12.75 9.82 -14.59
N ASN A 24 13.29 11.04 -14.48
CA ASN A 24 12.49 12.24 -14.22
C ASN A 24 11.53 12.59 -15.37
N ALA A 25 11.96 12.40 -16.63
CA ALA A 25 11.08 12.59 -17.78
C ALA A 25 9.92 11.57 -17.77
N ILE A 26 10.21 10.30 -17.47
CA ILE A 26 9.18 9.26 -17.33
C ILE A 26 8.22 9.58 -16.19
N LYS A 27 8.74 9.95 -15.01
CA LYS A 27 7.94 10.38 -13.86
C LYS A 27 6.94 11.47 -14.27
N THR A 28 7.40 12.50 -14.97
CA THR A 28 6.56 13.61 -15.43
C THR A 28 5.43 13.13 -16.36
N ILE A 29 5.74 12.23 -17.30
CA ILE A 29 4.74 11.65 -18.22
C ILE A 29 3.71 10.83 -17.45
N VAL A 30 4.15 9.96 -16.54
CA VAL A 30 3.26 9.11 -15.74
C VAL A 30 2.37 9.95 -14.83
N GLU A 31 2.93 10.92 -14.12
CA GLU A 31 2.18 11.84 -13.25
C GLU A 31 1.14 12.67 -14.02
N SER A 32 1.42 13.04 -15.28
CA SER A 32 0.43 13.73 -16.13
C SER A 32 -0.79 12.88 -16.52
N LYS A 33 -0.68 11.55 -16.36
CA LYS A 33 -1.72 10.56 -16.68
C LYS A 33 -2.36 9.92 -15.46
N ILE A 34 -1.72 10.04 -14.29
CA ILE A 34 -2.37 9.78 -13.02
C ILE A 34 -3.41 10.89 -12.87
N SER A 35 -4.69 10.50 -12.87
CA SER A 35 -5.76 11.42 -12.47
C SER A 35 -5.32 12.02 -11.13
N SER A 36 -5.18 13.35 -11.09
CA SER A 36 -4.76 14.12 -9.91
C SER A 36 -5.75 14.04 -8.74
N GLY A 37 -6.69 13.10 -8.78
CA GLY A 37 -7.51 12.72 -7.66
C GLY A 37 -6.60 12.28 -6.52
N MET A 38 -6.60 13.10 -5.46
CA MET A 38 -6.25 12.66 -4.11
C MET A 38 -6.80 11.25 -3.93
N TYR A 39 -5.98 10.32 -3.46
CA TYR A 39 -6.42 8.94 -3.24
C TYR A 39 -7.66 8.97 -2.32
N GLU A 40 -8.82 8.68 -2.89
CA GLU A 40 -10.07 8.62 -2.15
C GLU A 40 -10.12 7.27 -1.43
N LEU A 41 -10.12 7.33 -0.10
CA LEU A 41 -10.33 6.16 0.72
C LEU A 41 -11.72 5.59 0.41
N SER A 42 -11.84 4.27 0.29
CA SER A 42 -13.14 3.63 0.26
C SER A 42 -13.84 3.78 1.62
N GLU A 43 -15.17 3.68 1.64
CA GLU A 43 -15.95 3.67 2.89
C GLU A 43 -15.39 2.66 3.91
N PHE A 44 -15.02 1.45 3.45
CA PHE A 44 -14.38 0.44 4.30
C PHE A 44 -13.06 0.92 4.94
N GLN A 45 -12.23 1.63 4.17
CA GLN A 45 -10.97 2.17 4.69
C GLN A 45 -11.20 3.32 5.67
N ILE A 46 -12.17 4.18 5.39
CA ILE A 46 -12.60 5.27 6.29
C ILE A 46 -13.08 4.69 7.62
N ASP A 47 -13.98 3.69 7.57
CA ASP A 47 -14.51 3.01 8.74
C ASP A 47 -13.39 2.36 9.56
N ARG A 48 -12.49 1.63 8.91
CA ARG A 48 -11.36 0.98 9.58
C ARG A 48 -10.46 1.99 10.30
N ILE A 49 -10.18 3.14 9.68
CA ILE A 49 -9.38 4.21 10.30
C ILE A 49 -10.13 4.83 11.49
N ASN A 50 -11.44 5.03 11.36
CA ASN A 50 -12.27 5.57 12.45
C ASN A 50 -12.34 4.62 13.66
N SER A 51 -12.49 3.31 13.42
CA SER A 51 -12.39 2.29 14.47
C SER A 51 -11.05 2.34 15.18
N ALA A 52 -9.93 2.30 14.44
CA ALA A 52 -8.60 2.36 15.04
C ALA A 52 -8.37 3.64 15.87
N ARG A 53 -8.89 4.79 15.43
CA ARG A 53 -8.84 6.04 16.21
C ARG A 53 -9.65 5.98 17.49
N ASN A 54 -10.81 5.33 17.45
CA ASN A 54 -11.65 5.13 18.62
C ASN A 54 -10.98 4.18 19.62
N ASP A 55 -10.38 3.09 19.15
CA ASP A 55 -9.66 2.12 19.98
C ASP A 55 -8.48 2.79 20.69
N LEU A 56 -7.69 3.60 19.95
CA LEU A 56 -6.62 4.44 20.52
C LEU A 56 -7.14 5.39 21.60
N LYS A 57 -8.25 6.09 21.34
CA LYS A 57 -8.86 7.04 22.29
C LYS A 57 -9.32 6.33 23.57
N ASN A 58 -9.82 5.11 23.45
CA ASN A 58 -10.34 4.33 24.57
C ASN A 58 -9.27 3.47 25.26
N GLY A 59 -8.00 3.56 24.85
CA GLY A 59 -6.91 2.76 25.39
C GLY A 59 -7.04 1.26 25.06
N GLN A 60 -7.82 0.90 24.03
CA GLN A 60 -7.97 -0.46 23.51
C GLN A 60 -6.76 -0.79 22.64
N LEU A 61 -5.63 -1.00 23.28
CA LEU A 61 -4.35 -1.31 22.64
C LEU A 61 -3.94 -2.73 22.99
N ILE A 62 -3.29 -3.39 22.05
CA ILE A 62 -2.63 -4.68 22.23
C ILE A 62 -1.14 -4.47 22.00
N SER A 63 -0.29 -5.08 22.82
CA SER A 63 1.15 -5.03 22.58
C SER A 63 1.53 -5.86 21.35
N HIS A 64 2.71 -5.57 20.79
CA HIS A 64 3.23 -6.34 19.66
C HIS A 64 3.36 -7.84 20.00
N ASP A 65 3.85 -8.15 21.20
CA ASP A 65 4.10 -9.53 21.63
C ASP A 65 2.79 -10.31 21.81
N GLU A 66 1.76 -9.68 22.39
CA GLU A 66 0.42 -10.27 22.54
C GLU A 66 -0.23 -10.52 21.17
N LEU A 67 -0.17 -9.54 20.26
CA LEU A 67 -0.70 -9.69 18.91
C LEU A 67 0.01 -10.83 18.15
N GLN A 68 1.34 -10.91 18.28
CA GLN A 68 2.12 -11.96 17.62
C GLN A 68 1.78 -13.35 18.17
N HIS A 69 1.52 -13.45 19.48
CA HIS A 69 1.06 -14.69 20.11
C HIS A 69 -0.28 -15.16 19.54
N GLU A 70 -1.27 -14.27 19.44
CA GLU A 70 -2.59 -14.58 18.85
C GLU A 70 -2.48 -15.03 17.40
N ILE A 71 -1.64 -14.36 16.60
CA ILE A 71 -1.39 -14.74 15.20
C ILE A 71 -0.80 -16.14 15.12
N ASN A 72 0.19 -16.47 15.96
CA ASN A 72 0.82 -17.78 15.94
C ASN A 72 -0.18 -18.88 16.34
N GLN A 73 -1.01 -18.64 17.36
CA GLN A 73 -2.08 -19.58 17.75
C GLN A 73 -3.04 -19.85 16.60
N TRP A 74 -3.51 -18.79 15.92
CA TRP A 74 -4.41 -18.94 14.77
C TRP A 74 -3.79 -19.74 13.61
N LEU A 75 -2.47 -19.59 13.39
CA LEU A 75 -1.75 -20.35 12.38
C LEU A 75 -1.56 -21.83 12.75
N GLU A 76 -1.42 -22.14 14.05
CA GLU A 76 -1.27 -23.51 14.57
C GLU A 76 -2.60 -24.26 14.67
N GLU A 77 -3.74 -23.57 14.76
CA GLU A 77 -5.09 -24.16 14.76
C GLU A 77 -5.53 -24.72 13.39
N LYS A 78 -4.65 -24.70 12.37
CA LYS A 78 -4.91 -25.11 10.99
C LYS A 78 -4.13 -26.35 10.58
#